data_AF-A0A7C1V613-F1
#
_entry.id   AF-A0A7C1V613-F1
#
_cell.length_a   1.000
_cell.length_b   1.000
_cell.length_c   1.000
_cell.angle_alpha   90.00
_cell.angle_beta   90.00
_cell.angle_gamma   90.00
#
_symmetry.space_group_name_H-M   'P 1'
#
loop_
_entity.id
_entity.type
_entity.pdbx_description
1 polymer ?
#
loop_
_entity_poly.entity_id
_entity_poly.type
_entity_poly.pdbx_seq_one_letter_code
_entity_poly.pdbx_strand_id
1 'polypeptide(L)' 'MRITFKKRWLLYEIIDKNPGLTVDELQQKVKWTRKKITHYANKLVRDKIVMQPKYFPTPFKDLINWDEMKYTKKPID' A
#
# COMPACT_ATOMS: atom_id res chain seq x y z
N MET A 1 -16.64 0.59 -8.75
CA MET A 1 -15.23 0.68 -8.28
C MET A 1 -14.30 0.97 -9.47
N ARG A 2 -13.57 2.10 -9.49
CA ARG A 2 -12.69 2.48 -10.63
C ARG A 2 -11.55 1.44 -10.82
N ILE A 3 -11.25 1.07 -12.07
CA ILE A 3 -10.22 0.06 -12.44
C ILE A 3 -8.84 0.39 -11.86
N THR A 4 -8.52 1.68 -11.73
CA THR A 4 -7.26 2.17 -11.15
C THR A 4 -7.11 1.84 -9.67
N PHE A 5 -8.22 1.80 -8.91
CA PHE A 5 -8.20 1.42 -7.50
C PHE A 5 -7.86 -0.07 -7.33
N LYS A 6 -8.47 -0.94 -8.15
CA LYS A 6 -8.19 -2.39 -8.15
C LYS A 6 -6.71 -2.69 -8.42
N LYS A 7 -6.11 -2.01 -9.41
CA LYS A 7 -4.69 -2.20 -9.77
C LYS A 7 -3.74 -1.74 -8.65
N ARG A 8 -4.07 -0.64 -7.98
CA ARG A 8 -3.29 -0.16 -6.84
C ARG A 8 -3.33 -1.16 -5.67
N TRP A 9 -4.52 -1.66 -5.32
CA TRP A 9 -4.65 -2.64 -4.23
C TRP A 9 -3.98 -3.96 -4.55
N LEU A 10 -4.11 -4.46 -5.78
CA LEU A 10 -3.41 -5.67 -6.21
C LEU A 10 -1.89 -5.54 -6.02
N LEU A 11 -1.31 -4.38 -6.35
CA LEU A 11 0.13 -4.16 -6.15
C LEU A 11 0.50 -4.19 -4.65
N TYR A 12 -0.32 -3.58 -3.80
CA TYR A 12 -0.12 -3.65 -2.36
C TYR A 12 -0.20 -5.08 -1.83
N GLU A 13 -1.22 -5.87 -2.21
CA GLU A 13 -1.36 -7.26 -1.72
C GLU A 13 -0.13 -8.11 -2.06
N ILE A 14 0.50 -7.84 -3.21
CA ILE A 14 1.74 -8.54 -3.61
C ILE A 14 2.91 -8.11 -2.73
N ILE A 15 3.03 -6.82 -2.44
CA ILE A 15 4.06 -6.26 -1.55
C ILE A 15 3.87 -6.76 -0.11
N ASP A 16 2.63 -6.81 0.37
CA ASP A 16 2.29 -7.26 1.72
C ASP A 16 2.65 -8.74 1.92
N LYS A 17 2.36 -9.59 0.93
CA LYS A 17 2.75 -11.01 0.91
C LYS A 17 4.25 -11.24 0.68
N ASN A 18 4.95 -10.28 0.08
CA ASN A 18 6.36 -10.38 -0.29
C ASN A 18 7.06 -9.06 0.04
N PRO A 19 7.28 -8.77 1.33
CA PRO A 19 7.90 -7.51 1.73
C PRO A 19 9.35 -7.45 1.27
N GLY A 20 9.79 -6.25 0.92
CA GLY A 20 11.19 -5.97 0.55
C GLY A 20 11.51 -6.14 -0.93
N LEU A 21 10.50 -6.31 -1.79
CA LEU A 21 10.71 -6.39 -3.23
C LEU A 21 11.10 -5.04 -3.84
N THR A 22 11.97 -5.12 -4.84
CA THR A 22 12.32 -4.02 -5.75
C THR A 22 11.32 -3.91 -6.90
N VAL A 23 11.40 -2.82 -7.68
CA VAL A 23 10.57 -2.64 -8.87
C VAL A 23 10.79 -3.77 -9.88
N ASP A 24 12.02 -4.24 -10.05
CA ASP A 24 12.37 -5.26 -11.04
C ASP A 24 11.83 -6.65 -10.63
N GLU A 25 11.88 -6.99 -9.33
CA GLU A 25 11.26 -8.22 -8.82
C GLU A 25 9.73 -8.15 -8.87
N LEU A 26 9.14 -6.98 -8.60
CA LEU A 26 7.70 -6.76 -8.79
C LEU A 26 7.31 -6.93 -10.26
N GLN A 27 8.14 -6.46 -11.20
CA GLN A 27 7.89 -6.63 -12.63
C GLN A 27 7.79 -8.10 -13.02
N GLN A 28 8.67 -8.95 -12.48
CA GLN A 28 8.61 -10.40 -12.72
C GLN A 28 7.34 -11.04 -12.16
N LYS A 29 6.88 -10.60 -10.97
CA LYS A 29 5.68 -11.16 -10.33
C LYS A 29 4.37 -10.72 -10.99
N VAL A 30 4.21 -9.42 -11.27
CA VAL A 30 2.92 -8.88 -11.77
C VAL A 30 2.86 -8.80 -13.30
N LYS A 31 3.98 -9.05 -14.00
CA LYS A 31 4.12 -8.92 -15.47
C LYS A 31 3.66 -7.56 -15.99
N TRP A 32 3.91 -6.49 -15.22
CA TRP A 32 3.58 -5.12 -15.59
C TRP A 32 4.83 -4.37 -16.02
N THR A 33 4.66 -3.33 -16.84
CA THR A 33 5.78 -2.46 -17.19
C THR A 33 6.31 -1.72 -15.96
N ARG A 34 7.62 -1.49 -15.92
CA ARG A 34 8.29 -0.72 -14.85
C ARG A 34 7.58 0.60 -14.57
N LYS A 35 7.25 1.36 -15.62
CA LYS A 35 6.50 2.63 -15.54
C LYS A 35 5.17 2.49 -14.80
N LYS A 36 4.42 1.42 -15.07
CA LYS A 36 3.12 1.17 -14.44
C LYS A 36 3.29 0.82 -12.96
N ILE A 37 4.28 0.00 -12.62
CA ILE A 37 4.59 -0.36 -11.23
C ILE A 37 4.99 0.90 -10.46
N THR A 38 5.96 1.67 -10.97
CA THR A 38 6.41 2.91 -10.35
C THR A 38 5.25 3.90 -10.15
N HIS A 39 4.34 4.03 -11.12
CA HIS A 39 3.16 4.90 -10.98
C HIS A 39 2.28 4.52 -9.76
N TYR A 40 1.97 3.23 -9.58
CA TYR A 40 1.13 2.78 -8.47
C TYR A 40 1.91 2.71 -7.15
N ALA A 41 3.17 2.27 -7.18
CA ALA A 41 4.04 2.25 -6.02
C ALA A 41 4.25 3.65 -5.45
N ASN A 42 4.50 4.66 -6.29
CA ASN A 42 4.63 6.04 -5.84
C ASN A 42 3.35 6.57 -5.18
N LYS A 43 2.16 6.13 -5.62
CA LYS A 43 0.90 6.46 -4.93
C LYS A 43 0.82 5.81 -3.55
N LEU A 44 1.23 4.55 -3.43
CA LEU A 44 1.27 3.85 -2.13
C LEU A 44 2.29 4.50 -1.18
N VAL A 45 3.45 4.92 -1.69
CA VAL A 45 4.49 5.63 -0.93
C VAL A 45 4.01 7.00 -0.48
N ARG A 46 3.39 7.77 -1.38
CA ARG A 46 2.82 9.09 -1.05
C ARG A 46 1.79 8.99 0.07
N ASP A 47 0.97 7.94 0.05
CA ASP A 47 -0.05 7.70 1.07
C ASP A 47 0.53 6.96 2.29
N LYS A 48 1.87 6.83 2.38
CA LYS A 48 2.63 6.17 3.46
C LYS A 48 2.21 4.72 3.74
N ILE A 49 1.62 4.04 2.75
CA ILE A 49 1.19 2.63 2.85
C ILE A 49 2.37 1.68 2.65
N VAL A 50 3.36 2.07 1.85
CA VAL A 50 4.59 1.31 1.63
C VAL A 50 5.82 2.22 1.69
N MET A 51 6.96 1.68 2.09
CA MET A 51 8.23 2.41 2.21
C MET A 51 9.18 2.13 1.03
N GLN A 52 10.10 3.04 0.74
CA GLN A 52 11.19 2.87 -0.24
C GLN A 52 12.55 2.78 0.47
N PRO A 53 13.62 2.26 -0.18
CA PRO A 53 13.78 1.88 -1.60
C PRO A 53 13.33 0.45 -1.94
N LYS A 54 13.28 -0.44 -0.95
CA LYS A 54 12.63 -1.75 -1.06
C LYS A 54 11.22 -1.62 -0.51
N TYR A 55 10.22 -2.12 -1.23
CA TYR A 55 8.83 -1.93 -0.86
C TYR A 55 8.46 -2.82 0.32
N PHE A 56 8.39 -2.21 1.51
CA PHE A 56 7.85 -2.81 2.72
C PHE A 56 6.49 -2.20 3.01
N PRO A 57 5.46 -3.00 3.36
CA PRO A 57 4.22 -2.45 3.88
C PRO A 57 4.52 -1.71 5.19
N THR A 58 3.90 -0.54 5.35
CA THR A 58 3.94 0.19 6.61
C THR A 58 3.13 -0.61 7.64
N PRO A 59 3.64 -0.81 8.86
CA PRO A 59 2.91 -1.48 9.92
C PRO A 59 1.54 -0.81 10.14
N PHE A 60 0.49 -1.61 10.28
CA PHE A 60 -0.88 -1.09 10.42
C PHE A 60 -1.06 -0.10 11.56
N LYS A 61 -0.33 -0.31 12.67
CA LYS A 61 -0.27 0.62 13.82
C LYS A 61 0.14 2.04 13.45
N ASP A 62 0.93 2.22 12.39
CA ASP A 62 1.45 3.52 11.93
C ASP A 62 0.54 4.13 10.84
N LEU A 63 -0.42 3.35 10.34
CA LEU A 63 -1.46 3.80 9.40
C LEU A 63 -2.71 4.32 10.10
N ILE A 64 -2.89 3.98 11.38
CA ILE A 64 -4.00 4.46 12.21
C ILE A 64 -3.57 5.73 12.95
N ASN A 65 -4.33 6.82 12.77
CA ASN A 65 -4.26 7.95 13.69
C ASN A 65 -5.02 7.59 14.99
N TRP A 66 -4.29 7.06 15.96
CA TRP A 66 -4.86 6.62 17.24
C TRP A 66 -5.47 7.77 18.05
N ASP A 67 -4.99 8.99 17.88
CA ASP A 67 -5.55 10.16 18.56
C ASP A 67 -6.92 10.58 18.01
N GLU A 68 -7.18 10.34 16.72
CA GLU A 68 -8.52 10.53 16.13
C GLU A 68 -9.51 9.44 16.57
N MET A 69 -9.04 8.22 16.83
CA MET A 69 -9.91 7.11 17.25
C MET A 69 -10.42 7.23 18.70
N LYS A 70 -9.84 8.11 19.53
CA LYS A 70 -10.25 8.33 20.93
C LYS A 70 -11.66 8.91 21.12
N TYR A 71 -12.30 9.43 20.07
CA TYR A 71 -13.61 10.08 20.15
C TYR A 71 -14.77 9.26 19.56
N THR A 72 -14.62 7.94 19.45
CA THR A 72 -15.78 7.07 19.26
C THR A 72 -16.55 6.98 20.57
N LYS A 73 -17.43 7.96 20.82
CA LYS A 73 -18.48 7.82 21.83
C LYS A 73 -19.17 6.48 21.54
N LYS A 74 -19.20 5.58 22.53
CA LYS A 74 -20.07 4.41 22.47
C LYS A 74 -21.47 4.91 22.08
N PRO A 75 -22.16 4.26 21.13
CA PRO A 75 -23.57 4.54 20.95
C PRO A 75 -24.22 4.36 22.33
N ILE A 76 -24.88 5.42 22.79
CA ILE A 76 -25.69 5.37 24.00
C ILE A 76 -26.89 4.53 23.59
N ASP A 77 -27.02 3.35 24.21
CA ASP A 77 -28.18 2.45 24.07
C ASP A 77 -29.48 3.14 24.52
#